data_AF-A0A2V9ZTT6-F1
#
_entry.id   AF-A0A2V9ZTT6-F1
#
_cell.length_a   1.000
_cell.length_b   1.000
_cell.length_c   1.000
_cell.angle_alpha   90.00
_cell.angle_beta   90.00
_cell.angle_gamma   90.00
#
_symmetry.space_group_name_H-M   'P 1'
#
loop_
_entity.id
_entity.type
_entity.pdbx_description
1 polymer ?
#
loop_
_entity_poly.entity_id
_entity_poly.type
_entity_poly.pdbx_seq_one_letter_code
_entity_poly.pdbx_strand_id
1 'polypeptide(L)'
;MKLSGAVKTWLLWLALSAAFFPIICFISYVGLMIYGSQRREAVTSPAPPQFPILVITSHYVASKELLTPLEVLKCTLSSGDDASVVLQENLAAFTEKHKDYTFLVPPGAVEELNRQLRKHEAYNEPVIASIHVTSRADGREEIHLDASIYDDLTNESWYEASAREFNPKFQRKVSSLGASIAAAFLVPVPAGLLSAAAAALIVWIRSRRKRAARPPAHETQVPQI
;
A
#
# COMPACT_ATOMS: atom_id res chain seq x y z
N MET A 1 4.48 2.09 -51.92
CA MET A 1 5.46 1.09 -51.42
C MET A 1 4.72 -0.09 -50.78
N LYS A 2 4.91 -1.33 -51.25
CA LYS A 2 4.29 -2.52 -50.63
C LYS A 2 5.15 -2.96 -49.45
N LEU A 3 4.63 -2.81 -48.22
CA LEU A 3 5.24 -3.37 -47.01
C LEU A 3 5.37 -4.88 -47.13
N SER A 4 6.56 -5.43 -46.85
CA SER A 4 6.79 -6.87 -46.89
C SER A 4 5.92 -7.58 -45.85
N GLY A 5 5.54 -8.84 -46.10
CA GLY A 5 4.68 -9.62 -45.20
C GLY A 5 5.20 -9.66 -43.76
N ALA A 6 6.52 -9.75 -43.58
CA ALA A 6 7.16 -9.74 -42.27
C ALA A 6 6.96 -8.42 -41.51
N VAL A 7 6.99 -7.27 -42.20
CA VAL A 7 6.78 -5.96 -41.56
C VAL A 7 5.33 -5.78 -41.15
N LYS A 8 4.38 -6.28 -41.94
CA LYS A 8 2.95 -6.25 -41.58
C LYS A 8 2.66 -7.10 -40.35
N THR A 9 3.22 -8.31 -40.27
CA THR A 9 3.08 -9.18 -39.11
C THR A 9 3.72 -8.57 -37.86
N TRP A 10 4.88 -7.92 -37.99
CA TRP A 10 5.53 -7.23 -36.88
C TRP A 10 4.71 -6.03 -36.38
N LEU A 11 4.17 -5.20 -37.28
CA LEU A 11 3.30 -4.08 -36.92
C LEU A 11 1.99 -4.55 -36.27
N LEU A 12 1.42 -5.66 -36.74
CA LEU A 12 0.22 -6.25 -36.13
C LEU A 12 0.50 -6.72 -34.70
N TRP A 13 1.62 -7.38 -34.46
CA TRP A 13 2.05 -7.77 -33.11
C TRP A 13 2.30 -6.55 -32.21
N LEU A 14 2.89 -5.48 -32.76
CA LEU A 14 3.14 -4.26 -32.01
C LEU A 14 1.83 -3.55 -31.65
N ALA A 15 0.87 -3.49 -32.56
CA ALA A 15 -0.46 -2.96 -32.32
C ALA A 15 -1.26 -3.80 -31.30
N LEU A 16 -1.20 -5.12 -31.41
CA LEU A 16 -1.82 -6.05 -30.44
C LEU A 16 -1.22 -5.85 -29.04
N SER A 17 0.12 -5.83 -28.94
CA SER A 17 0.79 -5.58 -27.66
C SER A 17 0.44 -4.21 -27.08
N ALA A 18 0.39 -3.16 -27.90
CA ALA A 18 -0.01 -1.82 -27.46
C ALA A 18 -1.48 -1.74 -27.03
N ALA A 19 -2.37 -2.55 -27.62
CA ALA A 19 -3.78 -2.61 -27.24
C ALA A 19 -4.03 -3.44 -25.98
N PHE A 20 -3.31 -4.56 -25.80
CA PHE A 20 -3.51 -5.46 -24.65
C PHE A 20 -2.70 -5.07 -23.41
N PHE A 21 -1.54 -4.43 -23.57
CA PHE A 21 -0.71 -4.03 -22.44
C PHE A 21 -1.44 -3.12 -21.43
N PRO A 22 -2.17 -2.06 -21.84
CA PRO A 22 -2.93 -1.22 -20.90
C PRO A 22 -4.00 -2.01 -20.15
N ILE A 23 -4.66 -2.97 -20.83
CA ILE A 23 -5.72 -3.80 -20.25
C ILE A 23 -5.13 -4.75 -19.19
N ILE A 24 -4.00 -5.39 -19.48
CA ILE A 24 -3.31 -6.28 -18.53
C ILE A 24 -2.81 -5.48 -17.32
N CYS A 25 -2.23 -4.30 -17.55
CA CYS A 25 -1.83 -3.39 -16.48
C CYS A 25 -3.03 -2.97 -15.61
N PHE A 26 -4.17 -2.64 -16.22
CA PHE A 26 -5.39 -2.28 -15.50
C PHE A 26 -5.93 -3.44 -14.66
N ILE A 27 -6.02 -4.65 -15.22
CA ILE A 27 -6.49 -5.84 -14.47
C ILE A 27 -5.55 -6.16 -13.30
N SER A 28 -4.24 -6.07 -13.53
CA SER A 28 -3.23 -6.31 -12.49
C SER A 28 -3.32 -5.26 -11.38
N TYR A 29 -3.54 -4.00 -11.76
CA TYR A 29 -3.77 -2.90 -10.84
C TYR A 29 -5.02 -3.12 -9.98
N VAL A 30 -6.16 -3.44 -10.61
CA VAL A 30 -7.41 -3.72 -9.87
C VAL A 30 -7.23 -4.93 -8.96
N GLY A 31 -6.56 -5.99 -9.42
CA GLY A 31 -6.24 -7.16 -8.60
C GLY A 31 -5.36 -6.82 -7.39
N LEU A 32 -4.33 -5.99 -7.58
CA LEU A 32 -3.46 -5.54 -6.50
C LEU A 32 -4.21 -4.66 -5.49
N MET A 33 -5.08 -3.76 -5.96
CA MET A 33 -5.91 -2.92 -5.10
C MET A 33 -6.89 -3.75 -4.27
N ILE A 34 -7.58 -4.72 -4.89
CA ILE A 34 -8.48 -5.63 -4.18
C ILE A 34 -7.69 -6.47 -3.16
N TYR A 35 -6.57 -7.05 -3.57
CA TYR A 35 -5.72 -7.84 -2.69
C TYR A 35 -5.20 -7.02 -1.50
N GLY A 36 -4.66 -5.83 -1.75
CA GLY A 36 -4.18 -4.91 -0.70
C GLY A 36 -5.31 -4.47 0.23
N SER A 37 -6.49 -4.20 -0.32
CA SER A 37 -7.66 -3.81 0.50
C SER A 37 -8.17 -4.94 1.38
N GLN A 38 -7.99 -6.22 1.01
CA GLN A 38 -8.51 -7.34 1.81
C GLN A 38 -7.46 -8.02 2.68
N ARG A 39 -6.16 -7.80 2.41
CA ARG A 39 -5.09 -8.47 3.14
C ARG A 39 -4.92 -7.87 4.53
N ARG A 40 -5.25 -8.68 5.53
CA ARG A 40 -4.87 -8.48 6.93
C ARG A 40 -3.62 -9.31 7.21
N GLU A 41 -2.57 -8.65 7.67
CA GLU A 41 -1.35 -9.32 8.10
C GLU A 41 -1.49 -9.67 9.58
N ALA A 42 -1.32 -10.95 9.92
CA ALA A 42 -1.30 -11.38 11.31
C ALA A 42 -0.10 -10.74 12.02
N VAL A 43 -0.32 -10.20 13.20
CA VAL A 43 0.72 -9.58 14.02
C VAL A 43 1.15 -10.57 15.09
N THR A 44 2.44 -10.86 15.14
CA THR A 44 3.06 -11.57 16.25
C THR A 44 3.43 -10.57 17.35
N SER A 45 3.30 -10.95 18.61
CA SER A 45 3.81 -10.12 19.71
C SER A 45 5.35 -10.16 19.78
N PRO A 46 6.03 -9.01 19.96
CA PRO A 46 5.46 -7.67 20.11
C PRO A 46 5.00 -7.06 18.79
N ALA A 47 3.97 -6.21 18.85
CA ALA A 47 3.48 -5.47 17.69
C ALA A 47 4.60 -4.65 17.02
N PRO A 48 4.52 -4.39 15.70
CA PRO A 48 5.50 -3.58 15.01
C PRO A 48 5.48 -2.12 15.51
N PRO A 49 6.59 -1.38 15.42
CA PRO A 49 6.73 -0.01 15.95
C PRO A 49 5.61 0.96 15.57
N GLN A 50 5.13 0.87 14.32
CA GLN A 50 4.12 1.73 13.73
C GLN A 50 2.67 1.28 14.02
N PHE A 51 2.46 0.25 14.82
CA PHE A 51 1.13 -0.27 15.13
C PHE A 51 0.37 0.78 15.97
N PRO A 52 -0.75 1.34 15.46
CA PRO A 52 -1.50 2.36 16.18
C PRO A 52 -2.36 1.74 17.28
N ILE A 53 -2.37 2.38 18.45
CA ILE A 53 -3.07 1.92 19.65
C ILE A 53 -3.84 3.09 20.24
N LEU A 54 -5.11 2.86 20.58
CA LEU A 54 -5.97 3.83 21.25
C LEU A 54 -5.72 3.73 22.76
N VAL A 55 -5.43 4.86 23.39
CA VAL A 55 -5.19 4.98 24.82
C VAL A 55 -6.10 6.08 25.37
N ILE A 56 -6.86 5.75 26.41
CA ILE A 56 -7.71 6.68 27.13
C ILE A 56 -7.00 7.10 28.42
N THR A 57 -6.98 8.40 28.71
CA THR A 57 -6.37 8.97 29.92
C THR A 57 -7.33 9.99 30.52
N SER A 58 -7.25 10.29 31.82
CA SER A 58 -8.01 11.40 32.40
C SER A 58 -7.58 12.71 31.73
N HIS A 59 -8.49 13.64 31.50
CA HIS A 59 -8.17 14.88 30.81
C HIS A 59 -7.06 15.64 31.54
N TYR A 60 -5.92 15.78 30.86
CA TYR A 60 -4.78 16.53 31.34
C TYR A 60 -4.67 17.80 30.51
N VAL A 61 -4.98 18.94 31.14
CA VAL A 61 -4.79 20.27 30.56
C VAL A 61 -3.29 20.58 30.54
N ALA A 62 -2.55 19.96 29.62
CA ALA A 62 -1.26 20.47 29.23
C ALA A 62 -1.50 21.73 28.40
N SER A 63 -0.98 22.85 28.89
CA SER A 63 -1.08 24.18 28.29
C SER A 63 -0.57 24.17 26.84
N LYS A 64 -1.50 24.11 25.88
CA LYS A 64 -1.34 24.55 24.49
C LYS A 64 -0.01 24.12 23.84
N GLU A 65 0.39 22.87 24.01
CA GLU A 65 1.52 22.31 23.29
C GLU A 65 1.02 21.34 22.23
N LEU A 66 1.64 21.45 21.06
CA LEU A 66 1.51 20.54 19.92
C LEU A 66 1.40 19.10 20.41
N LEU A 67 0.66 18.25 19.67
CA LEU A 67 0.74 16.79 19.74
C LEU A 67 2.17 16.42 20.15
N THR A 68 2.32 15.92 21.38
CA THR A 68 3.65 15.55 21.85
C THR A 68 4.21 14.53 20.86
N PRO A 69 5.53 14.44 20.63
CA PRO A 69 6.09 13.52 19.62
C PRO A 69 5.74 12.04 19.85
N LEU A 70 5.05 11.72 20.95
CA LEU A 70 4.56 10.41 21.33
C LEU A 70 3.13 10.12 20.84
N GLU A 71 2.32 11.14 20.60
CA GLU A 71 0.91 11.04 20.21
C GLU A 71 0.73 11.42 18.74
N VAL A 72 -0.01 10.60 18.01
CA VAL A 72 -0.39 10.90 16.63
C VAL A 72 -1.66 11.74 16.60
N LEU A 73 -2.61 11.46 17.49
CA LEU A 73 -3.86 12.21 17.60
C LEU A 73 -4.33 12.28 19.05
N LYS A 74 -5.00 13.36 19.43
CA LYS A 74 -5.66 13.53 20.73
C LYS A 74 -7.04 14.17 20.57
N CYS A 75 -8.05 13.57 21.20
CA CYS A 75 -9.43 14.03 21.23
C CYS A 75 -9.92 14.09 22.68
N THR A 76 -10.65 15.13 23.07
CA THR A 76 -11.23 15.22 24.42
C THR A 76 -12.68 14.79 24.40
N LEU A 77 -13.01 13.77 25.19
CA LEU A 77 -14.36 13.23 25.34
C LEU A 77 -15.24 14.12 26.22
N SER A 78 -16.55 14.03 26.02
CA SER A 78 -17.53 14.69 26.89
C SER A 78 -17.52 14.19 28.33
N SER A 79 -16.91 13.03 28.61
CA SER A 79 -16.66 12.54 29.97
C SER A 79 -15.59 13.33 30.72
N GLY A 80 -14.79 14.15 30.01
CA GLY A 80 -13.59 14.76 30.57
C GLY A 80 -12.40 13.79 30.59
N ASP A 81 -12.40 12.78 29.72
CA ASP A 81 -11.23 11.95 29.41
C ASP A 81 -10.63 12.41 28.08
N ASP A 82 -9.34 12.14 27.89
CA ASP A 82 -8.66 12.28 26.61
C ASP A 82 -8.48 10.91 25.95
N ALA A 83 -8.77 10.84 24.66
CA ALA A 83 -8.49 9.70 23.81
C ALA A 83 -7.33 10.04 22.87
N SER A 84 -6.23 9.32 23.04
CA SER A 84 -5.01 9.51 22.27
C SER A 84 -4.67 8.28 21.45
N VAL A 85 -4.18 8.47 20.23
CA VAL A 85 -3.61 7.39 19.43
C VAL A 85 -2.10 7.46 19.46
N VAL A 86 -1.50 6.36 19.90
CA VAL A 86 -0.09 6.23 20.21
C VAL A 86 0.47 5.07 19.40
N LEU A 87 1.67 5.26 18.83
CA LEU A 87 2.38 4.19 18.15
C LEU A 87 3.01 3.24 19.17
N GLN A 88 3.09 1.95 18.84
CA GLN A 88 3.70 0.93 19.70
C GLN A 88 5.09 1.31 20.21
N GLU A 89 5.94 1.96 19.40
CA GLU A 89 7.27 2.41 19.81
C GLU A 89 7.25 3.49 20.91
N ASN A 90 6.18 4.28 20.97
CA ASN A 90 6.01 5.38 21.92
C ASN A 90 5.18 4.98 23.14
N LEU A 91 4.52 3.82 23.11
CA LEU A 91 3.58 3.38 24.13
C LEU A 91 4.20 3.32 25.54
N ALA A 92 5.42 2.80 25.66
CA ALA A 92 6.09 2.69 26.95
C ALA A 92 6.34 4.07 27.59
N ALA A 93 6.85 5.02 26.81
CA ALA A 93 7.08 6.39 27.29
C ALA A 93 5.77 7.13 27.58
N PHE A 94 4.73 6.88 26.78
CA PHE A 94 3.40 7.47 26.98
C PHE A 94 2.76 6.99 28.28
N THR A 95 2.68 5.67 28.47
CA THR A 95 2.10 5.04 29.67
C THR A 95 2.90 5.32 30.94
N GLU A 96 4.19 5.67 30.81
CA GLU A 96 4.99 6.15 31.94
C GLU A 96 4.52 7.51 32.45
N LYS A 97 4.16 8.44 31.54
CA LYS A 97 3.68 9.78 31.89
C LYS A 97 2.22 9.80 32.34
N HIS A 98 1.40 8.91 31.80
CA HIS A 98 -0.04 8.85 32.06
C HIS A 98 -0.40 7.62 32.89
N LYS A 99 -0.04 7.56 34.18
CA LYS A 99 -0.23 6.34 35.00
C LYS A 99 -1.69 5.89 35.13
N ASP A 100 -2.63 6.77 34.90
CA ASP A 100 -4.08 6.56 34.88
C ASP A 100 -4.63 6.01 33.55
N TYR A 101 -3.76 5.72 32.57
CA TYR A 101 -4.19 5.21 31.27
C TYR A 101 -5.05 3.94 31.34
N THR A 102 -5.95 3.80 30.36
CA THR A 102 -6.68 2.56 30.06
C THR A 102 -6.79 2.36 28.55
N PHE A 103 -6.83 1.11 28.09
CA PHE A 103 -7.14 0.79 26.68
C PHE A 103 -8.63 0.58 26.42
N LEU A 104 -9.46 0.60 27.46
CA LEU A 104 -10.91 0.44 27.34
C LEU A 104 -11.56 1.75 26.95
N VAL A 105 -12.48 1.69 25.98
CA VAL A 105 -13.24 2.86 25.52
C VAL A 105 -14.46 3.06 26.41
N PRO A 106 -14.71 4.28 26.92
CA PRO A 106 -15.89 4.53 27.74
C PRO A 106 -17.18 4.20 26.97
N PRO A 107 -18.20 3.61 27.63
CA PRO A 107 -19.47 3.29 26.98
C PRO A 107 -20.12 4.53 26.33
N GLY A 108 -20.49 4.41 25.05
CA GLY A 108 -21.09 5.51 24.29
C GLY A 108 -20.12 6.59 23.80
N ALA A 109 -18.81 6.43 24.01
CA ALA A 109 -17.81 7.37 23.50
C ALA A 109 -17.47 7.13 22.02
N VAL A 110 -17.78 5.95 21.45
CA VAL A 110 -17.39 5.55 20.09
C VAL A 110 -17.99 6.48 19.03
N GLU A 111 -19.27 6.82 19.13
CA GLU A 111 -19.92 7.76 18.21
C GLU A 111 -19.31 9.16 18.32
N GLU A 112 -18.91 9.57 19.53
CA GLU A 112 -18.30 10.88 19.75
C GLU A 112 -16.89 10.92 19.15
N LEU A 113 -16.06 9.92 19.44
CA LEU A 113 -14.75 9.72 18.82
C LEU A 113 -14.89 9.82 17.30
N ASN A 114 -15.73 8.98 16.69
CA ASN A 114 -15.93 8.98 15.24
C ASN A 114 -16.44 10.31 14.68
N ARG A 115 -17.17 11.11 15.48
CA ARG A 115 -17.61 12.44 15.07
C ARG A 115 -16.48 13.47 15.15
N GLN A 116 -15.66 13.42 16.20
CA GLN A 116 -14.50 14.31 16.33
C GLN A 116 -13.45 14.00 15.26
N LEU A 117 -13.20 12.71 14.97
CA LEU A 117 -12.28 12.27 13.93
C LEU A 117 -12.64 12.82 12.54
N ARG A 118 -13.92 12.73 12.15
CA ARG A 118 -14.40 13.28 10.87
C ARG A 118 -14.23 14.79 10.75
N LYS A 119 -14.21 15.54 11.86
CA LYS A 119 -13.95 16.99 11.82
C LYS A 119 -12.49 17.29 11.49
N HIS A 120 -11.56 16.43 11.93
CA HIS A 120 -10.14 16.57 11.60
C HIS A 120 -9.85 16.22 10.13
N GLU A 121 -10.57 15.24 9.57
CA GLU A 121 -10.46 14.86 8.16
C GLU A 121 -10.71 16.02 7.18
N ALA A 122 -11.62 16.93 7.52
CA ALA A 122 -11.96 18.09 6.68
C ALA A 122 -10.81 19.09 6.48
N TYR A 123 -9.72 18.99 7.25
CA TYR A 123 -8.57 19.90 7.23
C TYR A 123 -7.33 19.34 6.51
N ASN A 124 -7.50 18.36 5.60
CA ASN A 124 -6.44 17.76 4.74
C ASN A 124 -5.35 16.94 5.44
N GLU A 125 -5.48 16.64 6.73
CA GLU A 125 -4.58 15.70 7.44
C GLU A 125 -5.44 14.59 8.05
N PRO A 126 -5.77 13.51 7.30
CA PRO A 126 -6.66 12.47 7.79
C PRO A 126 -5.93 11.56 8.79
N VAL A 127 -5.65 12.06 9.99
CA VAL A 127 -4.85 11.28 10.94
C VAL A 127 -5.58 10.02 11.41
N ILE A 128 -6.93 9.95 11.44
CA ILE A 128 -7.72 8.72 11.70
C ILE A 128 -9.11 8.78 11.06
N ALA A 129 -9.55 7.70 10.41
CA ALA A 129 -10.80 7.64 9.62
C ALA A 129 -11.98 6.94 10.34
N SER A 130 -11.76 5.96 11.22
CA SER A 130 -12.84 5.43 12.09
C SER A 130 -12.31 4.54 13.20
N ILE A 131 -13.14 4.38 14.24
CA ILE A 131 -12.93 3.46 15.36
C ILE A 131 -14.15 2.57 15.48
N HIS A 132 -13.92 1.26 15.55
CA HIS A 132 -14.94 0.27 15.87
C HIS A 132 -14.53 -0.50 17.13
N VAL A 133 -15.44 -0.57 18.08
CA VAL A 133 -15.25 -1.27 19.35
C VAL A 133 -16.36 -2.28 19.51
N THR A 134 -16.00 -3.53 19.81
CA THR A 134 -16.95 -4.59 20.14
C THR A 134 -16.61 -5.13 21.52
N SER A 135 -17.49 -4.94 22.50
CA SER A 135 -17.31 -5.50 23.84
C SER A 135 -17.50 -7.01 23.82
N ARG A 136 -16.66 -7.73 24.57
CA ARG A 136 -16.74 -9.18 24.77
C ARG A 136 -17.26 -9.52 26.15
N ALA A 137 -17.78 -10.74 26.30
CA ALA A 137 -18.36 -11.23 27.55
C ALA A 137 -17.34 -11.36 28.71
N ASP A 138 -16.05 -11.44 28.41
CA ASP A 138 -14.95 -11.53 29.37
C ASP A 138 -14.44 -10.16 29.86
N GLY A 139 -15.13 -9.07 29.50
CA GLY A 139 -14.75 -7.70 29.87
C GLY A 139 -13.62 -7.11 29.03
N ARG A 140 -13.20 -7.80 27.96
CA ARG A 140 -12.27 -7.27 26.96
C ARG A 140 -13.02 -6.59 25.82
N GLU A 141 -12.29 -5.81 25.04
CA GLU A 141 -12.81 -5.14 23.85
C GLU A 141 -12.01 -5.54 22.62
N GLU A 142 -12.70 -5.80 21.51
CA GLU A 142 -12.06 -5.87 20.20
C GLU A 142 -12.09 -4.49 19.58
N ILE A 143 -10.91 -3.93 19.34
CA ILE A 143 -10.73 -2.60 18.78
C ILE A 143 -10.17 -2.75 17.36
N HIS A 144 -10.89 -2.17 16.42
CA HIS A 144 -10.40 -1.89 15.08
C HIS A 144 -10.23 -0.39 14.95
N LEU A 145 -8.97 0.01 14.72
CA LEU A 145 -8.58 1.39 14.54
C LEU A 145 -8.09 1.59 13.11
N ASP A 146 -8.66 2.56 12.42
CA ASP A 146 -8.27 2.96 11.07
C ASP A 146 -7.56 4.31 11.09
N ALA A 147 -6.22 4.29 11.07
CA ALA A 147 -5.37 5.47 11.20
C ALA A 147 -4.50 5.71 9.96
N SER A 148 -4.61 6.89 9.32
CA SER A 148 -3.63 7.29 8.29
C SER A 148 -2.56 8.16 8.93
N ILE A 149 -1.49 7.52 9.41
CA ILE A 149 -0.42 8.21 10.15
C ILE A 149 0.49 9.02 9.20
N TYR A 150 0.47 8.69 7.90
CA TYR A 150 1.19 9.42 6.86
C TYR A 150 0.27 9.63 5.65
N ASP A 151 0.46 10.73 4.91
CA ASP A 151 -0.34 11.15 3.73
C ASP A 151 -0.46 10.02 2.67
N ASP A 152 0.49 9.09 2.71
CA ASP A 152 0.68 8.01 1.77
C ASP A 152 0.53 6.59 2.38
N LEU A 153 0.22 6.46 3.68
CA LEU A 153 0.10 5.17 4.37
C LEU A 153 -1.11 5.10 5.30
N THR A 154 -2.14 4.36 4.88
CA THR A 154 -3.21 3.91 5.80
C THR A 154 -2.70 2.74 6.61
N ASN A 155 -2.72 2.86 7.94
CA ASN A 155 -2.34 1.84 8.89
C ASN A 155 -3.56 1.49 9.76
N GLU A 156 -4.14 0.33 9.50
CA GLU A 156 -5.18 -0.22 10.36
C GLU A 156 -4.60 -1.22 11.35
N SER A 157 -5.17 -1.23 12.55
CA SER A 157 -4.89 -2.21 13.59
C SER A 157 -6.16 -2.88 14.09
N TRP A 158 -6.05 -4.19 14.33
CA TRP A 158 -7.04 -4.98 15.05
C TRP A 158 -6.37 -5.62 16.26
N TYR A 159 -6.91 -5.38 17.45
CA TYR A 159 -6.38 -5.90 18.69
C TYR A 159 -7.48 -6.14 19.73
N GLU A 160 -7.21 -7.03 20.67
CA GLU A 160 -8.02 -7.17 21.88
C GLU A 160 -7.42 -6.29 22.97
N ALA A 161 -8.24 -5.57 23.72
CA ALA A 161 -7.84 -4.69 24.78
C ALA A 161 -8.52 -5.06 26.11
N SER A 162 -7.80 -4.85 27.18
CA SER A 162 -8.29 -4.81 28.57
C SER A 162 -7.83 -3.49 29.19
N ALA A 163 -8.16 -3.22 30.44
CA ALA A 163 -7.79 -1.96 31.08
C ALA A 163 -6.28 -1.65 30.99
N ARG A 164 -5.38 -2.64 31.06
CA ARG A 164 -3.92 -2.42 31.12
C ARG A 164 -3.10 -3.24 30.15
N GLU A 165 -3.74 -4.08 29.36
CA GLU A 165 -3.05 -4.93 28.38
C GLU A 165 -3.79 -4.84 27.05
N PHE A 166 -3.02 -4.85 25.96
CA PHE A 166 -3.56 -5.04 24.62
C PHE A 166 -2.85 -6.24 23.97
N ASN A 167 -3.55 -6.92 23.08
CA ASN A 167 -3.09 -8.09 22.36
C ASN A 167 -3.29 -7.88 20.85
N PRO A 168 -2.23 -7.57 20.09
CA PRO A 168 -2.33 -7.33 18.66
C PRO A 168 -2.75 -8.60 17.92
N LYS A 169 -3.66 -8.47 16.95
CA LYS A 169 -4.12 -9.61 16.13
C LYS A 169 -3.73 -9.43 14.68
N PHE A 170 -4.11 -8.30 14.10
CA PHE A 170 -3.89 -8.02 12.69
C PHE A 170 -3.51 -6.57 12.47
N GLN A 171 -2.80 -6.32 11.38
CA GLN A 171 -2.57 -5.00 10.83
C GLN A 171 -2.82 -4.99 9.33
N ARG A 172 -3.12 -3.82 8.77
CA ARG A 172 -3.14 -3.60 7.32
C ARG A 172 -2.38 -2.32 7.03
N LYS A 173 -1.42 -2.41 6.11
CA LYS A 173 -0.67 -1.27 5.60
C LYS A 173 -1.04 -1.07 4.14
N VAL A 174 -1.67 0.06 3.83
CA VAL A 174 -1.96 0.44 2.45
C VAL A 174 -0.87 1.37 1.99
N SER A 175 -0.01 0.89 1.09
CA SER A 175 1.01 1.72 0.44
C SER A 175 0.37 2.67 -0.57
N SER A 176 0.90 3.89 -0.65
CA SER A 176 0.44 4.90 -1.60
C SER A 176 0.29 4.37 -3.02
N LEU A 177 -0.62 4.99 -3.75
CA LEU A 177 -0.90 4.70 -5.16
C LEU A 177 0.40 4.66 -5.98
N GLY A 178 1.37 5.54 -5.69
CA GLY A 178 2.67 5.60 -6.36
C GLY A 178 3.55 4.37 -6.12
N ALA A 179 3.61 3.87 -4.89
CA ALA A 179 4.38 2.66 -4.54
C ALA A 179 3.76 1.39 -5.15
N SER A 180 2.42 1.30 -5.12
CA SER A 180 1.65 0.20 -5.70
C SER A 180 1.77 0.16 -7.23
N ILE A 181 1.75 1.33 -7.88
CA ILE A 181 2.04 1.49 -9.32
C ILE A 181 3.47 1.06 -9.61
N ALA A 182 4.47 1.57 -8.89
CA ALA A 182 5.88 1.22 -9.11
C ALA A 182 6.12 -0.30 -9.00
N ALA A 183 5.52 -0.97 -8.01
CA ALA A 183 5.58 -2.42 -7.84
C ALA A 183 4.91 -3.18 -8.99
N ALA A 184 3.75 -2.72 -9.49
CA ALA A 184 3.05 -3.34 -10.61
C ALA A 184 3.81 -3.23 -11.94
N PHE A 185 4.63 -2.17 -12.13
CA PHE A 185 5.41 -1.95 -13.35
C PHE A 185 6.84 -2.52 -13.31
N LEU A 186 7.36 -2.89 -12.13
CA LEU A 186 8.72 -3.43 -11.95
C LEU A 186 8.97 -4.77 -12.66
N VAL A 187 7.95 -5.59 -12.88
CA VAL A 187 8.09 -6.94 -13.49
C VAL A 187 7.70 -7.00 -14.98
N PRO A 188 6.55 -6.46 -15.42
CA PRO A 188 6.12 -6.60 -16.82
C PRO A 188 6.94 -5.74 -17.80
N VAL A 189 7.45 -4.57 -17.37
CA VAL A 189 8.23 -3.68 -18.24
C VAL A 189 9.59 -4.29 -18.61
N PRO A 190 10.40 -4.82 -17.65
CA PRO A 190 11.64 -5.52 -18.00
C PRO A 190 11.39 -6.81 -18.80
N ALA A 191 10.35 -7.58 -18.46
CA ALA A 191 10.02 -8.81 -19.19
C ALA A 191 9.61 -8.54 -20.65
N GLY A 192 8.85 -7.46 -20.90
CA GLY A 192 8.51 -7.00 -22.25
C GLY A 192 9.73 -6.56 -23.05
N LEU A 193 10.64 -5.79 -22.43
CA LEU A 193 11.89 -5.36 -23.06
C LEU A 193 12.81 -6.54 -23.39
N LEU A 194 12.96 -7.50 -22.48
CA LEU A 194 13.75 -8.72 -22.70
C LEU A 194 13.16 -9.59 -23.82
N SER A 195 11.83 -9.69 -23.89
CA SER A 195 11.14 -10.42 -24.96
C SER A 195 11.32 -9.76 -26.33
N ALA A 196 11.25 -8.42 -26.38
CA ALA A 196 11.51 -7.65 -27.61
C ALA A 196 12.99 -7.77 -28.06
N ALA A 197 13.93 -7.71 -27.11
CA ALA A 197 15.35 -7.89 -27.38
C ALA A 197 15.67 -9.31 -27.89
N ALA A 198 15.07 -10.34 -27.29
CA ALA A 198 15.22 -11.73 -27.74
C ALA A 198 14.65 -11.91 -29.16
N ALA A 199 13.47 -11.35 -29.46
CA ALA A 199 12.89 -11.39 -30.79
C ALA A 199 13.77 -10.68 -31.84
N ALA A 200 14.31 -9.50 -31.50
CA ALA A 200 15.22 -8.76 -32.37
C ALA A 200 16.52 -9.55 -32.64
N LEU A 201 17.07 -10.20 -31.62
CA LEU A 201 18.26 -11.05 -31.74
C LEU A 201 18.01 -12.25 -32.65
N ILE A 202 16.87 -12.94 -32.49
CA ILE A 202 16.49 -14.08 -33.33
C ILE A 202 16.34 -13.66 -34.80
N VAL A 203 15.70 -12.51 -35.06
CA VAL A 203 15.57 -11.95 -36.40
C VAL A 203 16.93 -11.60 -36.99
N TRP A 204 17.81 -10.98 -36.21
CA TRP A 204 19.16 -10.63 -36.64
C TRP A 204 19.99 -11.87 -37.01
N ILE A 205 20.01 -12.90 -36.17
CA ILE A 205 20.70 -14.18 -36.42
C ILE A 205 20.18 -14.84 -37.71
N ARG A 206 18.85 -14.91 -37.87
CA ARG A 206 18.23 -15.49 -39.08
C ARG A 206 18.58 -14.68 -40.35
N SER A 207 18.67 -13.36 -40.24
CA SER A 207 19.04 -12.50 -41.36
C SER A 207 20.49 -12.69 -41.80
N ARG A 208 21.42 -12.91 -40.86
CA ARG A 208 22.84 -13.20 -41.16
C ARG A 208 23.01 -14.57 -41.82
N ARG A 209 22.32 -15.61 -41.31
CA ARG A 209 22.38 -16.96 -41.91
C ARG A 209 21.87 -16.96 -43.36
N LYS A 210 20.81 -16.22 -43.67
CA LYS A 210 20.30 -16.08 -45.04
C LYS A 210 21.27 -15.32 -45.97
N ARG A 211 22.05 -14.36 -45.46
CA ARG A 211 23.08 -13.66 -46.25
C ARG A 211 24.31 -14.53 -46.49
N ALA A 212 24.71 -15.34 -45.52
CA ALA A 212 25.82 -16.27 -45.65
C ALA A 212 25.50 -17.44 -46.61
N ALA A 213 24.22 -17.79 -46.78
CA ALA A 213 23.77 -18.84 -47.70
C ALA A 213 23.50 -18.36 -49.14
N ARG A 214 23.75 -17.09 -49.47
CA ARG A 214 23.69 -16.62 -50.88
C ARG A 214 25.01 -17.00 -51.56
N PRO A 215 25.01 -17.84 -52.61
CA PRO A 215 26.21 -18.08 -53.40
C PRO A 215 26.66 -16.76 -54.06
N PRO A 216 27.97 -16.55 -54.27
CA PRO A 216 28.48 -15.36 -54.94
C PRO A 216 27.85 -15.25 -56.33
N ALA A 217 27.44 -14.04 -56.71
CA ALA A 217 26.88 -13.77 -58.03
C ALA A 217 27.90 -14.20 -59.10
N HIS A 218 27.46 -15.04 -60.04
CA HIS A 218 28.24 -15.45 -61.20
C HIS A 218 28.91 -14.22 -61.84
N GLU A 219 30.24 -14.25 -61.93
CA GLU A 219 31.02 -13.32 -62.73
C GLU A 219 30.49 -13.34 -64.17
N THR A 220 30.13 -12.16 -64.65
CA THR A 220 29.79 -11.90 -66.03
C THR A 220 30.97 -12.27 -66.92
N GLN A 221 30.89 -13.38 -67.65
CA GLN A 221 31.87 -13.72 -68.68
C GLN A 221 31.82 -12.67 -69.80
N VAL A 222 32.92 -11.95 -69.98
CA VAL A 222 33.16 -11.07 -71.13
C VAL A 222 33.45 -11.95 -72.35
N PRO A 223 32.77 -11.76 -73.50
CA PRO A 223 33.05 -12.53 -74.70
C PRO A 223 34.43 -12.13 -75.25
N GLN A 224 35.31 -13.10 -75.45
CA GLN A 224 36.52 -12.90 -76.24
C GLN A 224 36.15 -12.91 -77.73
N ILE A 225 36.63 -11.89 -78.44
CA ILE A 225 36.55 -11.73 -79.91
C ILE A 225 37.76 -12.44 -80.52
#